data_AF-A0A060BVX9-F1
#
_entry.id   AF-A0A060BVX9-F1
#
_cell.length_a   1.000
_cell.length_b   1.000
_cell.length_c   1.000
_cell.angle_alpha   90.00
_cell.angle_beta   90.00
_cell.angle_gamma   90.00
#
_symmetry.space_group_name_H-M   'P 1'
#
loop_
_entity.id
_entity.type
_entity.pdbx_description
1 polymer ?
#
loop_
_entity_poly.entity_id
_entity_poly.type
_entity_poly.pdbx_seq_one_letter_code
_entity_poly.pdbx_strand_id
1 'polypeptide(L)'
;MVEDNVVLFPALTTAGAPFVRIVSCSPLEVTSPDVPPPFSGLPSADRSGWDAYRAEFDRTHRAMWSDFNDWVVAQGADALRDLEFMPHTTAANLYVYPAEADYVDVRPLDATWSRMDSSVRETDDEYVVPDAVADRPEGSALVYLSLGS
;
A
#
# COMPACT_ATOMS: atom_id res chain seq x y z
N MET A 1 16.97 -9.61 -0.34
CA MET A 1 16.60 -8.51 0.59
C MET A 1 15.10 -8.30 0.52
N VAL A 2 14.46 -7.88 1.62
CA VAL A 2 13.01 -7.63 1.67
C VAL A 2 12.83 -6.19 2.13
N GLU A 3 12.06 -5.39 1.39
CA GLU A 3 11.84 -3.96 1.68
C GLU A 3 10.34 -3.67 1.68
N ASP A 4 9.87 -2.97 2.71
CA ASP A 4 8.52 -2.42 2.81
C ASP A 4 8.61 -0.90 3.00
N ASN A 5 8.50 -0.16 1.90
CA ASN A 5 8.73 1.27 1.88
C ASN A 5 8.00 1.92 0.69
N VAL A 6 7.73 3.21 0.82
CA VAL A 6 7.02 4.01 -0.18
C VAL A 6 7.93 4.60 -1.24
N VAL A 7 9.26 4.57 -1.05
CA VAL A 7 10.26 5.09 -2.00
C VAL A 7 11.41 4.11 -2.24
N LEU A 8 12.04 4.23 -3.40
CA LEU A 8 13.22 3.44 -3.77
C LEU A 8 14.49 3.92 -3.07
N PHE A 9 15.20 2.99 -2.47
CA PHE A 9 16.64 3.12 -2.24
C PHE A 9 17.39 2.53 -3.44
N PRO A 10 18.13 3.31 -4.24
CA PRO A 10 18.77 2.83 -5.45
C PRO A 10 19.73 1.64 -5.23
N ALA A 11 20.31 1.52 -4.03
CA ALA A 11 21.12 0.37 -3.66
C ALA A 11 20.37 -0.97 -3.79
N LEU A 12 19.04 -0.99 -3.63
CA LEU A 12 18.22 -2.20 -3.79
C LEU A 12 18.27 -2.75 -5.22
N THR A 13 18.39 -1.87 -6.22
CA THR A 13 18.42 -2.24 -7.64
C THR A 13 19.84 -2.30 -8.21
N THR A 14 20.82 -1.63 -7.59
CA THR A 14 22.20 -1.55 -8.10
C THR A 14 23.18 -2.51 -7.43
N ALA A 15 22.82 -3.13 -6.30
CA ALA A 15 23.70 -4.06 -5.57
C ALA A 15 23.94 -5.42 -6.27
N GLY A 16 23.32 -5.68 -7.42
CA GLY A 16 23.45 -6.94 -8.16
C GLY A 16 22.80 -8.15 -7.48
N ALA A 17 21.92 -7.92 -6.50
CA ALA A 17 21.19 -8.95 -5.77
C ALA A 17 19.67 -8.71 -5.89
N PRO A 18 18.85 -9.78 -5.95
CA PRO A 18 17.40 -9.62 -5.99
C PRO A 18 16.86 -9.06 -4.67
N PHE A 19 15.86 -8.19 -4.77
CA PHE A 19 15.04 -7.76 -3.64
C PHE A 19 13.56 -8.06 -3.89
N VAL A 20 12.87 -8.34 -2.79
CA VAL A 20 11.42 -8.55 -2.73
C VAL A 20 10.81 -7.29 -2.15
N ARG A 21 9.82 -6.71 -2.84
CA ARG A 21 9.03 -5.60 -2.32
C ARG A 21 7.85 -6.15 -1.54
N ILE A 22 7.58 -5.59 -0.37
CA ILE A 22 6.33 -5.75 0.36
C ILE A 22 5.55 -4.43 0.26
N VAL A 23 4.23 -4.53 0.10
CA VAL A 23 3.28 -3.44 0.24
C VAL A 23 2.33 -3.80 1.39
N SER A 24 2.52 -3.17 2.55
CA SER A 24 1.64 -3.36 3.72
C SER A 24 0.56 -2.31 3.87
N CYS A 25 0.73 -1.18 3.19
CA CYS A 25 -0.27 -0.12 3.08
C CYS A 25 -1.47 -0.55 2.20
N SER A 26 -2.28 0.42 1.78
CA SER A 26 -3.35 0.18 0.81
C SER A 26 -2.81 -0.50 -0.45
N PRO A 27 -3.50 -1.54 -0.97
CA PRO A 27 -3.08 -2.21 -2.19
C PRO A 27 -3.18 -1.27 -3.40
N LEU A 28 -3.87 -0.12 -3.28
CA LEU A 28 -3.97 0.91 -4.32
C LEU A 28 -2.61 1.55 -4.68
N GLU A 29 -1.55 1.32 -3.91
CA GLU A 29 -0.18 1.62 -4.36
C GLU A 29 0.19 0.87 -5.65
N VAL A 30 -0.44 -0.27 -5.92
CA VAL A 30 -0.39 -0.92 -7.23
C VAL A 30 -1.41 -0.24 -8.14
N THR A 31 -0.95 0.76 -8.89
CA THR A 31 -1.83 1.65 -9.64
C THR A 31 -2.48 0.96 -10.85
N SER A 32 -3.72 1.34 -11.15
CA SER A 32 -4.41 1.06 -12.41
C SER A 32 -5.40 2.19 -12.73
N PRO A 33 -5.70 2.47 -14.01
CA PRO A 33 -6.75 3.41 -14.37
C PRO A 33 -8.13 3.06 -13.80
N ASP A 34 -8.37 1.77 -13.52
CA ASP A 34 -9.67 1.23 -13.14
C ASP A 34 -9.94 1.14 -11.64
N VAL A 35 -8.96 1.50 -10.81
CA VAL A 35 -9.08 1.60 -9.34
C VAL A 35 -8.93 3.06 -8.88
N PRO A 36 -9.45 3.41 -7.69
CA PRO A 36 -9.27 4.75 -7.14
C PRO A 36 -7.78 5.16 -7.12
N PRO A 37 -7.46 6.44 -7.36
CA PRO A 37 -6.09 6.91 -7.21
C PRO A 37 -5.57 6.61 -5.79
N PRO A 38 -4.31 6.19 -5.62
CA PRO A 38 -3.73 5.96 -4.30
C PRO A 38 -3.84 7.23 -3.44
N PHE A 39 -3.98 7.04 -2.13
CA PHE A 39 -4.09 8.12 -1.12
C PHE A 39 -5.32 9.05 -1.23
N SER A 40 -6.25 8.79 -2.15
CA SER A 40 -7.37 9.69 -2.41
C SER A 40 -8.56 9.56 -1.44
N GLY A 41 -8.78 8.35 -0.90
CA GLY A 41 -10.00 8.03 -0.14
C GLY A 41 -11.27 8.08 -1.00
N LEU A 42 -11.15 8.10 -2.34
CA LEU A 42 -12.29 8.17 -3.24
C LEU A 42 -12.97 6.81 -3.42
N PRO A 43 -14.29 6.79 -3.67
CA PRO A 43 -15.04 5.55 -3.85
C PRO A 43 -14.67 4.82 -5.14
N SER A 44 -14.70 3.48 -5.09
CA SER A 44 -14.48 2.62 -6.27
C SER A 44 -15.58 2.74 -7.32
N ALA A 45 -16.83 2.92 -6.88
CA ALA A 45 -18.02 2.94 -7.75
C ALA A 45 -18.37 4.33 -8.31
N ASP A 46 -17.68 5.39 -7.88
CA ASP A 46 -17.88 6.75 -8.37
C ASP A 46 -16.53 7.38 -8.75
N ARG A 47 -16.31 7.51 -10.06
CA ARG A 47 -15.07 8.02 -10.65
C ARG A 47 -15.05 9.55 -10.79
N SER A 48 -16.12 10.25 -10.41
CA SER A 48 -16.27 11.69 -10.67
C SER A 48 -15.14 12.55 -10.10
N GLY A 49 -14.54 12.14 -8.97
CA GLY A 49 -13.42 12.83 -8.33
C GLY A 49 -12.03 12.39 -8.79
N TRP A 50 -11.90 11.30 -9.55
CA TRP A 50 -10.60 10.65 -9.77
C TRP A 50 -9.65 11.51 -10.60
N ASP A 51 -10.13 12.11 -11.68
CA ASP A 51 -9.29 12.90 -12.58
C ASP A 51 -8.84 14.21 -11.94
N ALA A 52 -9.74 14.86 -11.18
CA ALA A 52 -9.40 16.05 -10.42
C ALA A 52 -8.31 15.75 -9.37
N TYR A 53 -8.41 14.61 -8.68
CA TYR A 53 -7.40 14.18 -7.72
C TYR A 53 -6.07 13.87 -8.41
N ARG A 54 -6.07 13.14 -9.52
CA ARG A 54 -4.83 12.83 -10.28
C ARG A 54 -4.13 14.09 -10.77
N ALA A 55 -4.89 15.07 -11.26
CA ALA A 55 -4.34 16.36 -11.67
C ALA A 55 -3.71 17.13 -10.49
N GLU A 56 -4.33 17.09 -9.31
CA GLU A 56 -3.77 17.73 -8.12
C GLU A 56 -2.55 16.98 -7.56
N PHE A 57 -2.57 15.64 -7.61
CA PHE A 57 -1.43 14.80 -7.25
C PHE A 57 -0.23 15.11 -8.14
N ASP A 58 -0.42 15.17 -9.45
CA ASP A 58 0.59 15.61 -10.42
C ASP A 58 1.12 17.00 -10.07
N ARG A 59 0.24 18.00 -9.97
CA ARG A 59 0.61 19.40 -9.69
C ARG A 59 1.47 19.55 -8.44
N THR A 60 1.21 18.75 -7.42
CA THR A 60 1.89 18.82 -6.12
C THR A 60 3.15 17.96 -6.03
N HIS A 61 3.22 16.84 -6.75
CA HIS A 61 4.33 15.88 -6.64
C HIS A 61 5.30 15.93 -7.81
N ARG A 62 4.94 16.48 -8.97
CA ARG A 62 5.76 16.38 -10.20
C ARG A 62 7.17 16.91 -10.03
N ALA A 63 7.36 18.05 -9.38
CA ALA A 63 8.71 18.59 -9.14
C ALA A 63 9.56 17.64 -8.29
N MET A 64 9.02 17.17 -7.16
CA MET A 64 9.67 16.23 -6.26
C MET A 64 9.96 14.88 -6.94
N TRP A 65 9.00 14.36 -7.71
CA TRP A 65 9.18 13.11 -8.44
C TRP A 65 10.27 13.24 -9.51
N SER A 66 10.31 14.34 -10.27
CA SER A 66 11.37 14.58 -11.26
C SER A 66 12.75 14.61 -10.60
N ASP A 67 12.92 15.38 -9.53
CA ASP A 67 14.19 15.48 -8.79
C ASP A 67 14.62 14.11 -8.23
N PHE A 68 13.66 13.35 -7.68
CA PHE A 68 13.91 12.02 -7.14
C PHE A 68 14.30 11.02 -8.24
N ASN A 69 13.57 11.02 -9.36
CA ASN A 69 13.85 10.15 -10.49
C ASN A 69 15.21 10.45 -11.12
N ASP A 70 15.56 11.73 -11.29
CA ASP A 70 16.88 12.14 -11.79
C ASP A 70 18.00 11.64 -10.87
N TRP A 71 17.79 11.73 -9.54
CA TRP A 71 18.73 11.18 -8.57
C TRP A 71 18.83 9.64 -8.65
N VAL A 72 17.70 8.93 -8.76
CA VAL A 72 17.66 7.47 -8.92
C VAL A 72 18.48 7.03 -10.14
N VAL A 73 18.27 7.68 -11.28
CA VAL A 73 19.02 7.42 -12.51
C VAL A 73 20.50 7.75 -12.34
N ALA A 74 20.84 8.86 -11.67
CA ALA A 74 22.23 9.22 -11.38
C ALA A 74 22.95 8.20 -10.47
N GLN A 75 22.22 7.43 -9.65
CA GLN A 75 22.77 6.31 -8.87
C GLN A 75 22.94 5.02 -9.69
N GLY A 76 22.53 5.00 -10.96
CA GLY A 76 22.68 3.86 -11.87
C GLY A 76 21.49 2.89 -11.87
N ALA A 77 20.36 3.26 -11.28
CA ALA A 77 19.11 2.50 -11.39
C ALA A 77 18.30 2.91 -12.63
N ASP A 78 17.35 2.07 -13.04
CA ASP A 78 16.40 2.41 -14.09
C ASP A 78 15.48 3.57 -13.68
N ALA A 79 15.00 4.33 -14.68
CA ALA A 79 14.02 5.39 -14.46
C ALA A 79 12.72 4.81 -13.88
N LEU A 80 12.14 5.53 -12.94
CA LEU A 80 10.85 5.21 -12.33
C LEU A 80 9.71 5.53 -13.30
N ARG A 81 8.56 4.87 -13.09
CA ARG A 81 7.31 5.21 -13.79
C ARG A 81 6.83 6.60 -13.36
N ASP A 82 6.11 7.28 -14.25
CA ASP A 82 5.59 8.63 -13.98
C ASP A 82 4.79 8.67 -12.67
N LEU A 83 5.22 9.57 -11.78
CA LEU A 83 4.66 9.78 -10.44
C LEU A 83 4.62 8.54 -9.53
N GLU A 84 5.43 7.52 -9.81
CA GLU A 84 5.68 6.38 -8.93
C GLU A 84 7.09 6.47 -8.32
N PHE A 85 7.22 6.04 -7.07
CA PHE A 85 8.46 6.16 -6.29
C PHE A 85 9.18 4.83 -6.07
N MET A 86 8.63 3.74 -6.60
CA MET A 86 9.17 2.37 -6.54
C MET A 86 9.15 1.73 -7.94
N PRO A 87 10.07 0.82 -8.26
CA PRO A 87 9.96 -0.01 -9.44
C PRO A 87 8.66 -0.82 -9.40
N HIS A 88 8.00 -0.92 -10.54
CA HIS A 88 6.77 -1.71 -10.67
C HIS A 88 7.05 -3.21 -10.64
N THR A 89 8.20 -3.61 -11.19
CA THR A 89 8.65 -4.99 -11.24
C THR A 89 9.94 -5.12 -10.47
N THR A 90 9.98 -6.08 -9.57
CA THR A 90 11.16 -6.46 -8.78
C THR A 90 11.39 -7.96 -8.93
N ALA A 91 12.26 -8.58 -8.12
CA ALA A 91 12.42 -10.03 -8.18
C ALA A 91 11.16 -10.78 -7.74
N ALA A 92 10.39 -10.19 -6.82
CA ALA A 92 9.03 -10.58 -6.46
C ALA A 92 8.35 -9.43 -5.69
N ASN A 93 7.05 -9.25 -5.91
CA ASN A 93 6.26 -8.29 -5.15
C ASN A 93 5.22 -9.02 -4.30
N LEU A 94 5.14 -8.67 -3.02
CA LEU A 94 4.14 -9.16 -2.08
C LEU A 94 3.29 -7.98 -1.63
N TYR A 95 1.99 -8.18 -1.45
CA TYR A 95 1.15 -7.19 -0.78
C TYR A 95 0.21 -7.86 0.22
N VAL A 96 0.08 -7.26 1.40
CA VAL A 96 -0.71 -7.82 2.50
C VAL A 96 -2.09 -7.17 2.49
N TYR A 97 -3.10 -7.91 2.02
CA TYR A 97 -4.46 -7.40 1.95
C TYR A 97 -5.50 -8.54 1.86
N PRO A 98 -6.64 -8.45 2.60
CA PRO A 98 -7.65 -9.49 2.61
C PRO A 98 -8.32 -9.62 1.23
N ALA A 99 -8.67 -10.85 0.85
CA ALA A 99 -9.21 -11.16 -0.48
C ALA A 99 -10.52 -10.42 -0.75
N GLU A 100 -11.35 -10.31 0.29
CA GLU A 100 -12.72 -9.80 0.24
C GLU A 100 -12.80 -8.30 -0.05
N ALA A 101 -11.72 -7.56 0.23
CA ALA A 101 -11.65 -6.13 -0.02
C ALA A 101 -10.76 -5.78 -1.22
N ASP A 102 -10.07 -6.76 -1.81
CA ASP A 102 -9.08 -6.51 -2.85
C ASP A 102 -9.72 -6.09 -4.19
N TYR A 103 -8.90 -5.51 -5.06
CA TYR A 103 -9.29 -4.90 -6.32
C TYR A 103 -9.01 -5.78 -7.53
N VAL A 104 -8.69 -7.07 -7.35
CA VAL A 104 -8.20 -7.97 -8.41
C VAL A 104 -9.18 -8.16 -9.57
N ASP A 105 -10.49 -8.01 -9.32
CA ASP A 105 -11.52 -8.10 -10.36
C ASP A 105 -11.44 -6.96 -11.39
N VAL A 106 -10.98 -5.78 -10.96
CA VAL A 106 -10.86 -4.56 -11.80
C VAL A 106 -9.41 -4.14 -12.04
N ARG A 107 -8.46 -4.75 -11.34
CA ARG A 107 -7.02 -4.59 -11.49
C ARG A 107 -6.36 -5.97 -11.45
N PRO A 108 -6.42 -6.73 -12.56
CA PRO A 108 -5.70 -7.99 -12.65
C PRO A 108 -4.19 -7.72 -12.52
N LEU A 109 -3.52 -8.51 -11.69
CA LEU A 109 -2.08 -8.41 -11.48
C LEU A 109 -1.34 -9.44 -12.33
N ASP A 110 -0.14 -9.10 -12.77
CA ASP A 110 0.73 -10.05 -13.48
C ASP A 110 1.40 -11.05 -12.52
N ALA A 111 2.17 -11.98 -13.08
CA ALA A 111 2.85 -13.05 -12.34
C ALA A 111 3.94 -12.56 -11.38
N THR A 112 4.29 -11.27 -11.39
CA THR A 112 5.31 -10.69 -10.50
C THR A 112 4.74 -10.31 -9.12
N TRP A 113 3.41 -10.35 -8.97
CA TRP A 113 2.70 -10.03 -7.73
C TRP A 113 2.13 -11.27 -7.06
N SER A 114 2.23 -11.32 -5.73
CA SER A 114 1.57 -12.33 -4.91
C SER A 114 0.87 -11.66 -3.73
N ARG A 115 -0.41 -11.94 -3.56
CA ARG A 115 -1.20 -11.49 -2.42
C ARG A 115 -0.90 -12.34 -1.19
N MET A 116 -0.78 -11.70 -0.05
CA MET A 116 -0.79 -12.32 1.27
C MET A 116 -2.05 -11.88 2.01
N ASP A 117 -2.90 -12.82 2.43
CA ASP A 117 -4.17 -12.49 3.08
C ASP A 117 -3.96 -11.84 4.45
N SER A 118 -3.01 -12.38 5.22
CA SER A 118 -2.62 -11.90 6.54
C SER A 118 -1.19 -12.34 6.84
N SER A 119 -0.46 -11.54 7.63
CA SER A 119 0.83 -11.91 8.22
C SER A 119 0.69 -12.49 9.63
N VAL A 120 -0.53 -12.55 10.16
CA VAL A 120 -0.88 -13.09 11.47
C VAL A 120 -1.83 -14.28 11.35
N ARG A 121 -1.85 -15.12 12.39
CA ARG A 121 -2.85 -16.17 12.57
C ARG A 121 -3.68 -15.83 13.80
N GLU A 122 -4.90 -16.34 13.83
CA GLU A 122 -5.72 -16.31 15.04
C GLU A 122 -4.97 -17.02 16.17
N THR A 123 -4.73 -16.29 17.26
CA THR A 123 -4.13 -16.80 18.49
C THR A 123 -5.01 -16.34 19.64
N ASP A 124 -5.85 -17.24 20.13
CA ASP A 124 -6.84 -16.95 21.16
C ASP A 124 -6.21 -17.05 22.55
N ASP A 125 -5.65 -15.95 23.05
CA ASP A 125 -5.53 -15.76 24.49
C ASP A 125 -6.83 -15.14 25.01
N GLU A 126 -7.33 -15.64 26.14
CA GLU A 126 -8.55 -15.11 26.76
C GLU A 126 -8.34 -13.64 27.16
N TYR A 127 -9.09 -12.74 26.53
CA TYR A 127 -9.10 -11.33 26.92
C TYR A 127 -10.01 -11.12 28.13
N VAL A 128 -9.41 -10.96 29.31
CA VAL A 128 -10.14 -10.61 30.53
C VAL A 128 -10.58 -9.14 30.46
N VAL A 129 -11.89 -8.92 30.42
CA VAL A 129 -12.48 -7.58 30.41
C VAL A 129 -12.12 -6.85 31.71
N PRO A 130 -11.55 -5.62 31.66
CA PRO A 130 -11.22 -4.87 32.87
C PRO A 130 -12.46 -4.56 33.71
N ASP A 131 -12.35 -4.65 35.04
CA ASP A 131 -13.45 -4.42 36.00
C ASP A 131 -14.18 -3.09 35.78
N ALA A 132 -13.44 -2.05 35.37
CA ALA A 132 -13.99 -0.71 35.09
C ALA A 132 -15.08 -0.69 34.00
N VAL A 133 -15.14 -1.72 33.15
CA VAL A 133 -16.12 -1.86 32.05
C VAL A 133 -16.83 -3.23 32.07
N ALA A 134 -16.69 -3.98 33.17
CA ALA A 134 -17.28 -5.31 33.34
C ALA A 134 -18.77 -5.24 33.74
N ASP A 135 -19.14 -4.32 34.64
CA ASP A 135 -20.54 -4.08 35.02
C ASP A 135 -21.22 -3.14 34.02
N ARG A 136 -22.12 -3.71 33.19
CA ARG A 136 -22.79 -2.98 32.10
C ARG A 136 -24.22 -3.48 31.89
N PRO A 137 -25.14 -2.61 31.43
CA PRO A 137 -26.51 -3.01 31.10
C PRO A 137 -26.54 -4.16 30.10
N GLU A 138 -27.56 -5.00 30.21
CA GLU A 138 -27.81 -6.08 29.27
C GLU A 138 -27.94 -5.52 27.83
N GLY A 139 -27.31 -6.21 26.87
CA GLY A 139 -27.27 -5.78 25.46
C GLY A 139 -26.19 -4.75 25.12
N SER A 140 -25.37 -4.31 26.07
CA SER A 140 -24.25 -3.40 25.79
C SER A 140 -23.13 -4.09 24.99
N ALA A 141 -22.57 -3.39 24.00
CA ALA A 141 -21.39 -3.82 23.24
C ALA A 141 -20.07 -3.36 23.89
N LEU A 142 -18.98 -4.10 23.65
CA LEU A 142 -17.62 -3.67 23.97
C LEU A 142 -16.96 -3.12 22.71
N VAL A 143 -16.32 -1.95 22.80
CA VAL A 143 -15.69 -1.27 21.65
C VAL A 143 -14.21 -1.08 21.93
N TYR A 144 -13.37 -1.57 21.02
CA TYR A 144 -11.95 -1.24 20.97
C TYR A 144 -11.74 0.02 20.13
N LEU A 145 -11.09 1.03 20.69
CA LEU A 145 -10.72 2.28 19.99
C LEU A 145 -9.20 2.43 20.00
N SER A 146 -8.63 2.51 18.81
CA SER A 146 -7.22 2.82 18.58
C SER A 146 -7.11 3.81 17.43
N LEU A 147 -6.30 4.86 17.61
CA LEU A 147 -5.97 5.84 16.57
C LEU A 147 -4.58 5.59 15.95
N GLY A 148 -3.95 4.46 16.29
CA GLY A 148 -2.53 4.23 16.03
C GLY A 148 -1.64 4.92 17.06
N SER A 149 -0.36 4.50 17.10
CA SER A 149 0.71 5.10 17.92
C SER A 149 1.43 6.21 17.19
#